data_AF-A0A521WJR6-F1
#
_entry.id   AF-A0A521WJR6-F1
#
_cell.length_a   1.000
_cell.length_b   1.000
_cell.length_c   1.000
_cell.angle_alpha   90.00
_cell.angle_beta   90.00
_cell.angle_gamma   90.00
#
_symmetry.space_group_name_H-M   'P 1'
#
loop_
_entity.id
_entity.type
_entity.pdbx_description
1 polymer ?
#
loop_
_entity_poly.entity_id
_entity_poly.type
_entity_poly.pdbx_seq_one_letter_code
_entity_poly.pdbx_strand_id
1 'polypeptide(L)'
;PATGLAFAPQFEQAGLTGAATLAITAATFGIVCGGIIGGPVGTYLIKRLSLHSKSNIAVKELKHELEASSNVVSIDIEKEDSNLVISIIVAAVAMGLGSVVSYYFESKGWTLPAYIGAMLVASLFRNVDDFTKRIKIDQQAMELLGTIALNIFLVVALMDLKLWELLHLAGPLAAILLAQAFVVALFSLTISYWIMGKDYESAVMASGFIGFVLGTTANAVANMRTLVSKYGAAPRAFLIVPMVGAFFIDFANSIIITGFLNWLK
;
A
#
# COMPACT_ATOMS: atom_id res chain seq x y z
N PRO A 1 -2.21 7.49 -0.36
CA PRO A 1 -2.94 8.27 -1.40
C PRO A 1 -4.39 7.84 -1.59
N ALA A 2 -4.66 6.58 -1.99
CA ALA A 2 -6.01 6.11 -2.33
C ALA A 2 -7.03 6.28 -1.19
N THR A 3 -6.73 5.80 0.02
CA THR A 3 -7.62 5.92 1.17
C THR A 3 -7.92 7.38 1.52
N GLY A 4 -6.88 8.23 1.59
CA GLY A 4 -7.06 9.65 1.92
C GLY A 4 -7.95 10.39 0.92
N LEU A 5 -7.82 10.08 -0.38
CA LEU A 5 -8.68 10.63 -1.43
C LEU A 5 -10.09 10.05 -1.41
N ALA A 6 -10.25 8.77 -1.08
CA ALA A 6 -11.57 8.16 -0.94
C ALA A 6 -12.39 8.79 0.20
N PHE A 7 -11.73 9.19 1.29
CA PHE A 7 -12.37 9.87 2.42
C PHE A 7 -12.41 11.40 2.29
N ALA A 8 -11.74 11.99 1.30
CA ALA A 8 -11.69 13.45 1.12
C ALA A 8 -13.08 14.12 1.09
N PRO A 9 -14.10 13.59 0.38
CA PRO A 9 -15.43 14.19 0.39
C PRO A 9 -16.07 14.21 1.79
N GLN A 10 -15.83 13.18 2.61
CA GLN A 10 -16.38 13.10 3.97
C GLN A 10 -15.66 14.06 4.92
N PHE A 11 -14.35 14.27 4.74
CA PHE A 11 -13.60 15.28 5.47
C PHE A 11 -14.05 16.70 5.11
N GLU A 12 -14.33 16.97 3.84
CA GLU A 12 -14.86 18.27 3.39
C GLU A 12 -16.26 18.54 3.96
N GLN A 13 -17.13 17.54 3.99
CA GLN A 13 -18.44 17.63 4.67
C GLN A 13 -18.31 17.89 6.17
N ALA A 14 -17.22 17.43 6.80
CA ALA A 14 -16.91 17.70 8.20
C ALA A 14 -16.24 19.07 8.44
N GLY A 15 -16.03 19.88 7.38
CA GLY A 15 -15.49 21.23 7.47
C GLY A 15 -13.99 21.37 7.15
N LEU A 16 -13.32 20.30 6.74
CA LEU A 16 -11.92 20.36 6.30
C LEU A 16 -11.82 20.74 4.83
N THR A 17 -11.74 22.05 4.54
CA THR A 17 -11.56 22.55 3.18
C THR A 17 -10.25 22.04 2.56
N GLY A 18 -10.31 21.56 1.32
CA GLY A 18 -9.14 21.08 0.59
C GLY A 18 -8.58 19.76 1.11
N ALA A 19 -9.43 18.90 1.69
CA ALA A 19 -9.02 17.60 2.24
C ALA A 19 -8.33 16.71 1.19
N ALA A 20 -8.79 16.74 -0.06
CA ALA A 20 -8.15 16.01 -1.15
C ALA A 20 -6.70 16.45 -1.34
N THR A 21 -6.44 17.76 -1.29
CA THR A 21 -5.07 18.26 -1.42
C THR A 21 -4.20 17.88 -0.24
N LEU A 22 -4.72 18.02 0.98
CA LEU A 22 -4.00 17.60 2.19
C LEU A 22 -3.64 16.11 2.12
N ALA A 23 -4.56 15.27 1.66
CA ALA A 23 -4.34 13.84 1.50
C ALA A 23 -3.23 13.52 0.50
N ILE A 24 -3.19 14.19 -0.66
CA ILE A 24 -2.12 13.98 -1.66
C ILE A 24 -0.79 14.50 -1.16
N THR A 25 -0.75 15.72 -0.59
CA THR A 25 0.48 16.31 -0.05
C THR A 25 1.06 15.43 1.06
N ALA A 26 0.23 14.98 2.00
CA ALA A 26 0.62 14.05 3.05
C ALA A 26 1.12 12.72 2.49
N ALA A 27 0.43 12.16 1.48
CA ALA A 27 0.84 10.91 0.87
C ALA A 27 2.17 11.02 0.13
N THR A 28 2.42 12.11 -0.60
CA THR A 28 3.70 12.35 -1.28
C THR A 28 4.84 12.49 -0.28
N PHE A 29 4.65 13.27 0.78
CA PHE A 29 5.61 13.38 1.88
C PHE A 29 5.90 12.00 2.48
N GLY A 30 4.85 11.26 2.80
CA GLY A 30 4.94 9.94 3.42
C GLY A 30 5.65 8.91 2.54
N ILE A 31 5.43 8.91 1.23
CA ILE A 31 6.16 8.05 0.27
C ILE A 31 7.66 8.36 0.31
N VAL A 32 8.05 9.62 0.31
CA VAL A 32 9.47 10.00 0.37
C VAL A 32 10.07 9.60 1.72
N CYS A 33 9.44 9.98 2.83
CA CYS A 33 9.92 9.67 4.17
C CYS A 33 9.94 8.16 4.46
N GLY A 34 8.95 7.40 3.99
CA GLY A 34 8.88 5.95 4.17
C GLY A 34 10.06 5.22 3.54
N GLY A 35 10.52 5.67 2.37
CA GLY A 35 11.73 5.14 1.73
C GLY A 35 13.02 5.54 2.46
N ILE A 36 13.12 6.82 2.84
CA ILE A 36 14.33 7.35 3.52
C ILE A 36 14.51 6.76 4.92
N ILE A 37 13.43 6.60 5.69
CA ILE A 37 13.50 6.18 7.10
C ILE A 37 13.55 4.65 7.23
N GLY A 38 12.81 3.91 6.41
CA GLY A 38 12.62 2.48 6.60
C GLY A 38 13.92 1.67 6.51
N GLY A 39 14.75 1.93 5.50
CA GLY A 39 16.04 1.24 5.32
C GLY A 39 17.01 1.44 6.50
N PRO A 40 17.30 2.69 6.91
CA PRO A 40 18.14 2.98 8.08
C PRO A 40 17.61 2.38 9.39
N VAL A 41 16.30 2.43 9.66
CA VAL A 41 15.72 1.86 10.88
C VAL A 41 15.91 0.34 10.95
N GLY A 42 15.60 -0.38 9.86
CA GLY A 42 15.84 -1.82 9.80
C GLY A 42 17.32 -2.17 9.91
N THR A 43 18.18 -1.41 9.24
CA THR A 43 19.64 -1.57 9.32
C THR A 43 20.16 -1.36 10.74
N TYR A 44 19.62 -0.37 11.45
CA TYR A 44 19.98 -0.08 12.83
C TYR A 44 19.61 -1.24 13.76
N LEU A 45 18.39 -1.79 13.64
CA LEU A 45 17.97 -2.97 14.42
C LEU A 45 18.88 -4.17 14.17
N ILE A 46 19.15 -4.48 12.90
CA ILE A 46 19.98 -5.63 12.51
C ILE A 46 21.40 -5.49 13.06
N LYS A 47 22.02 -4.31 12.90
CA LYS A 47 23.40 -4.07 13.37
C LYS A 47 23.50 -4.00 14.88
N ARG A 48 22.58 -3.30 15.55
CA ARG A 48 22.65 -3.09 17.01
C ARG A 48 22.41 -4.39 17.78
N LEU A 49 21.55 -5.27 17.26
CA LEU A 49 21.17 -6.52 17.90
C LEU A 49 21.90 -7.73 17.29
N SER A 50 22.84 -7.51 16.37
CA SER A 50 23.62 -8.55 15.67
C SER A 50 22.73 -9.67 15.12
N LEU A 51 21.66 -9.30 14.43
CA LEU A 51 20.67 -10.24 13.91
C LEU A 51 21.17 -10.88 12.61
N HIS A 52 20.91 -12.17 12.45
CA HIS A 52 21.27 -12.93 11.26
C HIS A 52 20.06 -13.64 10.66
N SER A 53 20.00 -13.70 9.33
CA SER A 53 19.00 -14.52 8.65
C SER A 53 19.21 -15.99 9.02
N LYS A 54 18.12 -16.64 9.44
CA LYS A 54 18.07 -18.08 9.72
C LYS A 54 17.66 -18.90 8.51
N SER A 55 17.35 -18.24 7.38
CA SER A 55 16.96 -18.93 6.15
C SER A 55 18.21 -19.46 5.46
N ASN A 56 18.19 -20.75 5.11
CA ASN A 56 19.25 -21.39 4.33
C ASN A 56 19.24 -20.99 2.84
N ILE A 57 18.29 -20.14 2.42
CA ILE A 57 18.26 -19.61 1.06
C ILE A 57 19.47 -18.68 0.91
N ALA A 58 20.41 -19.07 0.05
CA ALA A 58 21.60 -18.27 -0.19
C ALA A 58 21.19 -16.90 -0.75
N VAL A 59 21.86 -15.83 -0.31
CA VAL A 59 21.67 -14.46 -0.84
C VAL A 59 21.71 -14.43 -2.37
N LYS A 60 22.49 -15.35 -2.98
CA LYS A 60 22.68 -15.49 -4.43
C LYS A 60 21.48 -16.13 -5.14
N GLU A 61 20.83 -17.13 -4.54
CA GLU A 61 19.61 -17.75 -5.08
C GLU A 61 18.42 -16.79 -4.99
N LEU A 62 18.32 -16.08 -3.87
CA LEU A 62 17.27 -15.07 -3.70
C LEU A 62 17.47 -13.88 -4.65
N LYS A 63 18.71 -13.42 -4.89
CA LYS A 63 18.98 -12.41 -5.92
C LYS A 63 18.51 -12.86 -7.29
N HIS A 64 18.77 -14.12 -7.66
CA HIS A 64 18.34 -14.66 -8.96
C HIS A 64 16.81 -14.75 -9.08
N GLU A 65 16.10 -15.13 -8.02
CA GLU A 65 14.63 -15.21 -7.99
C GLU A 65 13.96 -13.81 -7.92
N LEU A 66 14.59 -12.86 -7.21
CA LEU A 66 14.16 -11.47 -7.10
C LEU A 66 14.51 -10.62 -8.35
N GLU A 67 15.58 -10.96 -9.07
CA GLU A 67 15.94 -10.35 -10.36
C GLU A 67 15.13 -10.98 -11.51
N ALA A 68 14.78 -12.27 -11.45
CA ALA A 68 13.87 -12.89 -12.43
C ALA A 68 12.46 -12.27 -12.40
N SER A 69 12.05 -11.65 -11.28
CA SER A 69 10.81 -10.87 -11.20
C SER A 69 10.92 -9.44 -11.76
N SER A 70 12.10 -9.05 -12.28
CA SER A 70 12.34 -7.79 -13.02
C SER A 70 12.38 -7.97 -14.54
N ASN A 71 11.89 -9.12 -15.05
CA ASN A 71 11.83 -9.37 -16.48
C ASN A 71 11.08 -8.26 -17.22
N VAL A 72 11.71 -7.77 -18.28
CA VAL A 72 11.16 -6.83 -19.25
C VAL A 72 9.81 -7.36 -19.71
N VAL A 73 8.75 -6.57 -19.50
CA VAL A 73 7.41 -6.94 -19.93
C VAL A 73 7.37 -6.94 -21.46
N SER A 74 7.54 -8.10 -22.08
CA SER A 74 7.30 -8.28 -23.52
C SER A 74 5.79 -8.44 -23.71
N ILE A 75 5.10 -7.33 -23.82
CA ILE A 75 3.67 -7.32 -24.15
C ILE A 75 3.58 -7.49 -25.65
N ASP A 76 3.09 -8.65 -26.09
CA ASP A 76 2.72 -8.86 -27.47
C ASP A 76 1.38 -8.12 -27.70
N ILE A 77 1.47 -6.91 -28.27
CA ILE A 77 0.32 -6.02 -28.52
C ILE A 77 -0.44 -6.43 -29.81
N GLU A 78 0.11 -7.35 -30.59
CA GLU A 78 -0.45 -7.76 -31.90
C GLU A 78 -1.69 -8.69 -31.81
N LYS A 79 -2.10 -9.15 -30.63
CA LYS A 79 -3.28 -10.03 -30.46
C LYS A 79 -4.39 -9.39 -29.63
N GLU A 80 -5.64 -9.55 -30.08
CA GLU A 80 -6.86 -9.18 -29.34
C GLU A 80 -6.95 -9.90 -27.97
N ASP A 81 -6.38 -11.11 -27.86
CA ASP A 81 -6.25 -11.90 -26.63
C ASP A 81 -5.01 -11.56 -25.78
N SER A 82 -4.49 -10.34 -25.87
CA SER A 82 -3.35 -9.95 -25.03
C SER A 82 -3.74 -10.03 -23.55
N ASN A 83 -2.85 -10.56 -22.70
CA ASN A 83 -3.05 -10.68 -21.24
C ASN A 83 -3.48 -9.33 -20.60
N LEU A 84 -3.11 -8.21 -21.21
CA LEU A 84 -3.58 -6.88 -20.82
C LEU A 84 -5.08 -6.68 -21.03
N VAL A 85 -5.62 -7.05 -22.19
CA VAL A 85 -7.04 -6.84 -22.53
C VAL A 85 -7.91 -7.66 -21.59
N ILE A 86 -7.56 -8.93 -21.37
CA ILE A 86 -8.23 -9.79 -20.40
C ILE A 86 -8.16 -9.17 -18.99
N SER A 87 -7.00 -8.67 -18.58
CA SER A 87 -6.84 -8.04 -17.27
C SER A 87 -7.67 -6.76 -17.11
N ILE A 88 -7.77 -5.93 -18.16
CA ILE A 88 -8.66 -4.75 -18.18
C ILE A 88 -10.12 -5.17 -18.04
N ILE A 89 -10.57 -6.18 -18.79
CA ILE A 89 -11.95 -6.67 -18.73
C ILE A 89 -12.28 -7.21 -17.35
N VAL A 90 -11.40 -8.06 -16.79
CA VAL A 90 -11.58 -8.61 -15.44
C VAL A 90 -11.63 -7.50 -14.39
N ALA A 91 -10.75 -6.49 -14.49
CA ALA A 91 -10.76 -5.34 -13.59
C ALA A 91 -12.07 -4.53 -13.73
N ALA A 92 -12.52 -4.25 -14.95
CA ALA A 92 -13.76 -3.52 -15.21
C ALA A 92 -15.00 -4.25 -14.68
N VAL A 93 -15.08 -5.57 -14.88
CA VAL A 93 -16.18 -6.40 -14.35
C VAL A 93 -16.13 -6.44 -12.82
N ALA A 94 -14.96 -6.60 -12.23
CA ALA A 94 -14.80 -6.58 -10.78
C ALA A 94 -15.20 -5.23 -10.16
N MET A 95 -14.85 -4.12 -10.82
CA MET A 95 -15.29 -2.77 -10.40
C MET A 95 -16.80 -2.58 -10.55
N GLY A 96 -17.39 -3.02 -11.67
CA GLY A 96 -18.82 -2.91 -11.94
C GLY A 96 -19.67 -3.70 -10.96
N LEU A 97 -19.33 -4.97 -10.70
CA LEU A 97 -19.99 -5.78 -9.68
C LEU A 97 -19.68 -5.28 -8.27
N GLY A 98 -18.45 -4.82 -8.05
CA GLY A 98 -18.00 -4.26 -6.78
C GLY A 98 -18.77 -3.02 -6.36
N SER A 99 -19.15 -2.15 -7.30
CA SER A 99 -19.94 -0.96 -6.99
C SER A 99 -21.35 -1.30 -6.47
N VAL A 100 -21.97 -2.36 -7.00
CA VAL A 100 -23.25 -2.89 -6.50
C VAL A 100 -23.09 -3.40 -5.07
N VAL A 101 -21.98 -4.10 -4.79
CA VAL A 101 -21.66 -4.58 -3.44
C VAL A 101 -21.43 -3.41 -2.47
N SER A 102 -20.65 -2.39 -2.87
CA SER A 102 -20.42 -1.19 -2.07
C SER A 102 -21.73 -0.45 -1.77
N TYR A 103 -22.60 -0.28 -2.78
CA TYR A 103 -23.92 0.33 -2.60
C TYR A 103 -24.79 -0.45 -1.60
N TYR A 104 -24.74 -1.79 -1.65
CA TYR A 104 -25.45 -2.63 -0.68
C TYR A 104 -24.94 -2.42 0.75
N PHE A 105 -23.62 -2.29 0.96
CA PHE A 105 -23.07 -1.98 2.28
C PHE A 105 -23.46 -0.58 2.77
N GLU A 106 -23.39 0.43 1.90
CA GLU A 106 -23.83 1.80 2.21
C GLU A 106 -25.30 1.84 2.62
N SER A 107 -26.17 1.09 1.93
CA SER A 107 -27.60 1.00 2.26
C SER A 107 -27.88 0.42 3.65
N LYS A 108 -26.94 -0.35 4.21
CA LYS A 108 -27.00 -0.88 5.59
C LYS A 108 -26.36 0.05 6.63
N GLY A 109 -25.91 1.23 6.22
CA GLY A 109 -25.28 2.22 7.09
C GLY A 109 -23.80 1.99 7.35
N TRP A 110 -23.12 1.16 6.55
CA TRP A 110 -21.67 0.97 6.66
C TRP A 110 -20.94 1.98 5.79
N THR A 111 -20.10 2.82 6.39
CA THR A 111 -19.26 3.81 5.70
C THR A 111 -17.94 3.15 5.29
N LEU A 112 -17.97 2.44 4.17
CA LEU A 112 -16.80 1.84 3.55
C LEU A 112 -16.38 2.65 2.32
N PRO A 113 -15.07 2.79 2.02
CA PRO A 113 -14.62 3.29 0.74
C PRO A 113 -15.24 2.52 -0.42
N ALA A 114 -15.62 3.23 -1.48
CA ALA A 114 -16.25 2.65 -2.66
C ALA A 114 -15.42 1.52 -3.31
N TYR A 115 -14.09 1.55 -3.15
CA TYR A 115 -13.18 0.53 -3.68
C TYR A 115 -13.20 -0.80 -2.91
N ILE A 116 -13.72 -0.86 -1.67
CA ILE A 116 -13.74 -2.10 -0.88
C ILE A 116 -14.63 -3.17 -1.54
N GLY A 117 -15.80 -2.79 -2.08
CA GLY A 117 -16.64 -3.73 -2.80
C GLY A 117 -15.95 -4.31 -4.05
N ALA A 118 -15.24 -3.45 -4.81
CA ALA A 118 -14.42 -3.89 -5.94
C ALA A 118 -13.30 -4.85 -5.50
N MET A 119 -12.66 -4.58 -4.35
CA MET A 119 -11.61 -5.44 -3.80
C MET A 119 -12.15 -6.83 -3.40
N LEU A 120 -13.33 -6.90 -2.77
CA LEU A 120 -13.96 -8.18 -2.40
C LEU A 120 -14.30 -9.01 -3.64
N VAL A 121 -14.91 -8.38 -4.65
CA VAL A 121 -15.25 -9.06 -5.90
C VAL A 121 -14.00 -9.51 -6.66
N ALA A 122 -12.96 -8.67 -6.73
CA ALA A 122 -11.69 -9.03 -7.35
C ALA A 122 -11.01 -10.20 -6.63
N SER A 123 -11.05 -10.22 -5.29
CA SER A 123 -10.54 -11.35 -4.49
C SER A 123 -11.30 -12.64 -4.79
N LEU A 124 -12.64 -12.59 -4.91
CA LEU A 124 -13.44 -13.74 -5.31
C LEU A 124 -13.08 -14.23 -6.73
N PHE A 125 -12.94 -13.31 -7.70
CA PHE A 125 -12.51 -13.68 -9.06
C PHE A 125 -11.13 -14.34 -9.08
N ARG A 126 -10.16 -13.81 -8.33
CA ARG A 126 -8.82 -14.40 -8.21
C ARG A 126 -8.91 -15.81 -7.61
N ASN A 127 -9.64 -16.00 -6.52
CA ASN A 127 -9.81 -17.32 -5.89
C ASN A 127 -10.46 -18.34 -6.85
N VAL A 128 -11.49 -17.92 -7.59
CA VAL A 128 -12.15 -18.77 -8.58
C VAL A 128 -11.20 -19.10 -9.74
N ASP A 129 -10.46 -18.13 -10.26
CA ASP A 129 -9.50 -18.38 -11.33
C ASP A 129 -8.35 -19.28 -10.89
N ASP A 130 -7.84 -19.14 -9.66
CA ASP A 130 -6.79 -20.02 -9.13
C ASP A 130 -7.26 -21.49 -9.04
N PHE A 131 -8.54 -21.70 -8.72
CA PHE A 131 -9.15 -23.04 -8.70
C PHE A 131 -9.45 -23.59 -10.10
N THR A 132 -9.97 -22.75 -11.00
CA THR A 132 -10.48 -23.20 -12.31
C THR A 132 -9.43 -23.14 -13.43
N LYS A 133 -8.41 -22.29 -13.27
CA LYS A 133 -7.31 -21.98 -14.21
C LYS A 133 -7.76 -21.62 -15.64
N ARG A 134 -8.95 -21.02 -15.77
CA ARG A 134 -9.58 -20.76 -17.08
C ARG A 134 -9.22 -19.40 -17.66
N ILE A 135 -9.16 -18.37 -16.83
CA ILE A 135 -8.91 -16.97 -17.25
C ILE A 135 -7.41 -16.71 -17.21
N LYS A 136 -6.67 -17.34 -16.28
CA LYS A 136 -5.23 -17.17 -16.08
C LYS A 136 -4.86 -15.69 -15.93
N ILE A 137 -5.44 -15.05 -14.91
CA ILE A 137 -5.22 -13.63 -14.63
C ILE A 137 -3.72 -13.39 -14.43
N ASP A 138 -3.14 -12.67 -15.40
CA ASP A 138 -1.72 -12.35 -15.43
C ASP A 138 -1.41 -11.27 -14.39
N GLN A 139 -0.56 -11.64 -13.42
CA GLN A 139 -0.19 -10.75 -12.32
C GLN A 139 0.62 -9.53 -12.80
N GLN A 140 1.50 -9.70 -13.79
CA GLN A 140 2.34 -8.62 -14.30
C GLN A 140 1.52 -7.61 -15.09
N ALA A 141 0.57 -8.09 -15.90
CA ALA A 141 -0.41 -7.25 -16.60
C ALA A 141 -1.25 -6.44 -15.61
N MET A 142 -1.76 -7.08 -14.54
CA MET A 142 -2.50 -6.39 -13.48
C MET A 142 -1.65 -5.35 -12.74
N GLU A 143 -0.39 -5.65 -12.43
CA GLU A 143 0.53 -4.69 -11.79
C GLU A 143 0.84 -3.49 -12.69
N LEU A 144 1.05 -3.72 -13.99
CA LEU A 144 1.25 -2.66 -14.96
C LEU A 144 0.01 -1.77 -15.08
N LEU A 145 -1.17 -2.37 -15.25
CA LEU A 145 -2.44 -1.64 -15.31
C LEU A 145 -2.67 -0.82 -14.04
N GLY A 146 -2.45 -1.42 -12.86
CA GLY A 146 -2.54 -0.73 -11.58
C GLY A 146 -1.59 0.46 -11.47
N THR A 147 -0.35 0.31 -11.96
CA THR A 147 0.65 1.38 -11.97
C THR A 147 0.23 2.52 -12.90
N ILE A 148 -0.24 2.20 -14.11
CA ILE A 148 -0.72 3.20 -15.08
C ILE A 148 -1.95 3.93 -14.52
N ALA A 149 -2.94 3.19 -14.01
CA ALA A 149 -4.16 3.74 -13.43
C ALA A 149 -3.87 4.65 -12.23
N LEU A 150 -2.97 4.23 -11.33
CA LEU A 150 -2.55 5.05 -10.18
C LEU A 150 -1.87 6.34 -10.63
N ASN A 151 -0.99 6.28 -11.63
CA ASN A 151 -0.32 7.48 -12.14
C ASN A 151 -1.30 8.45 -12.80
N ILE A 152 -2.24 7.97 -13.62
CA ILE A 152 -3.29 8.80 -14.21
C ILE A 152 -4.17 9.39 -13.11
N PHE A 153 -4.59 8.59 -12.14
CA PHE A 153 -5.38 9.03 -11.00
C PHE A 153 -4.68 10.14 -10.21
N LEU A 154 -3.38 9.99 -9.93
CA LEU A 154 -2.60 11.04 -9.26
C LEU A 154 -2.53 12.31 -10.09
N VAL A 155 -2.32 12.21 -11.42
CA VAL A 155 -2.28 13.39 -12.29
C VAL A 155 -3.61 14.13 -12.27
N VAL A 156 -4.74 13.43 -12.46
CA VAL A 156 -6.07 14.04 -12.42
C VAL A 156 -6.33 14.69 -11.06
N ALA A 157 -6.03 13.97 -9.98
CA ALA A 157 -6.21 14.49 -8.63
C ALA A 157 -5.31 15.70 -8.33
N LEU A 158 -4.15 15.82 -8.98
CA LEU A 158 -3.26 16.99 -8.89
C LEU A 158 -3.78 18.21 -9.68
N MET A 159 -4.53 18.00 -10.77
CA MET A 159 -5.08 19.10 -11.59
C MET A 159 -6.22 19.85 -10.88
N ASP A 160 -6.98 19.16 -10.04
CA ASP A 160 -8.08 19.74 -9.26
C ASP A 160 -7.61 20.49 -8.00
N LEU A 161 -6.29 20.57 -7.75
CA LEU A 161 -5.74 21.12 -6.52
C LEU A 161 -5.68 22.64 -6.50
N LYS A 162 -6.27 23.21 -5.46
CA LYS A 162 -6.16 24.62 -5.13
C LYS A 162 -5.09 24.84 -4.07
N LEU A 163 -3.82 24.80 -4.48
CA LEU A 163 -2.66 24.92 -3.58
C LEU A 163 -2.69 26.19 -2.70
N TRP A 164 -3.34 27.26 -3.18
CA TRP A 164 -3.51 28.50 -2.42
C TRP A 164 -4.42 28.34 -1.19
N GLU A 165 -5.37 27.40 -1.21
CA GLU A 165 -6.26 27.12 -0.07
C GLU A 165 -5.51 26.50 1.11
N LEU A 166 -4.24 26.08 0.94
CA LEU A 166 -3.49 25.34 1.95
C LEU A 166 -2.39 26.15 2.61
N LEU A 167 -2.11 27.36 2.12
CA LEU A 167 -1.00 28.15 2.63
C LEU A 167 -1.12 28.40 4.14
N HIS A 168 -2.36 28.56 4.61
CA HIS A 168 -2.69 28.75 6.02
C HIS A 168 -2.61 27.45 6.85
N LEU A 169 -2.66 26.28 6.20
CA LEU A 169 -2.60 24.94 6.82
C LEU A 169 -1.22 24.29 6.71
N ALA A 170 -0.31 24.84 5.90
CA ALA A 170 0.99 24.24 5.61
C ALA A 170 1.84 24.03 6.87
N GLY A 171 1.86 25.01 7.79
CA GLY A 171 2.60 24.92 9.05
C GLY A 171 2.08 23.77 9.94
N PRO A 172 0.78 23.75 10.30
CA PRO A 172 0.18 22.65 11.04
C PRO A 172 0.36 21.28 10.37
N LEU A 173 0.18 21.20 9.05
CA LEU A 173 0.36 19.96 8.29
C LEU A 173 1.80 19.44 8.41
N ALA A 174 2.80 20.31 8.20
CA ALA A 174 4.20 19.92 8.32
C ALA A 174 4.54 19.41 9.73
N ALA A 175 4.02 20.05 10.78
CA ALA A 175 4.21 19.61 12.15
C ALA A 175 3.61 18.21 12.39
N ILE A 176 2.38 17.96 11.91
CA ILE A 176 1.72 16.65 12.00
C ILE A 176 2.52 15.58 11.27
N LEU A 177 2.98 15.87 10.04
CA LEU A 177 3.73 14.91 9.22
C LEU A 177 5.09 14.56 9.81
N LEU A 178 5.80 15.54 10.38
CA LEU A 178 7.06 15.29 11.09
C LEU A 178 6.84 14.48 12.38
N ALA A 179 5.81 14.82 13.15
CA ALA A 179 5.44 14.05 14.33
C ALA A 179 5.06 12.61 13.97
N GLN A 180 4.28 12.42 12.90
CA GLN A 180 3.91 11.10 12.38
C GLN A 180 5.15 10.31 11.98
N ALA A 181 6.07 10.88 11.19
CA ALA A 181 7.29 10.19 10.78
C ALA A 181 8.14 9.76 11.99
N PHE A 182 8.26 10.63 12.99
CA PHE A 182 8.98 10.34 14.23
C PHE A 182 8.30 9.22 15.04
N VAL A 183 6.99 9.30 15.27
CA VAL A 183 6.22 8.30 16.02
C VAL A 183 6.29 6.94 15.33
N VAL A 184 6.14 6.89 14.00
CA VAL A 184 6.23 5.64 13.24
C VAL A 184 7.62 5.04 13.32
N ALA A 185 8.68 5.84 13.23
CA ALA A 185 10.05 5.35 13.41
C ALA A 185 10.27 4.77 14.82
N LEU A 186 9.80 5.46 15.86
CA LEU A 186 9.93 5.00 17.24
C LEU A 186 9.10 3.74 17.52
N PHE A 187 7.86 3.71 17.02
CA PHE A 187 6.95 2.56 17.13
C PHE A 187 7.54 1.33 16.43
N SER A 188 8.14 1.54 15.26
CA SER A 188 8.80 0.48 14.50
C SER A 188 10.01 -0.09 15.26
N LEU A 189 10.82 0.77 15.88
CA LEU A 189 12.00 0.36 16.67
C LEU A 189 11.64 -0.38 17.96
N THR A 190 10.46 -0.08 18.52
CA THR A 190 10.03 -0.60 19.82
C THR A 190 8.92 -1.62 19.62
N ILE A 191 7.66 -1.18 19.57
CA ILE A 191 6.48 -2.04 19.64
C ILE A 191 6.45 -3.05 18.48
N SER A 192 6.60 -2.60 17.23
CA SER A 192 6.53 -3.50 16.07
C SER A 192 7.59 -4.58 16.14
N TYR A 193 8.86 -4.21 16.34
CA TYR A 193 9.95 -5.18 16.41
C TYR A 193 9.77 -6.18 17.57
N TRP A 194 9.28 -5.71 18.72
CA TRP A 194 9.14 -6.54 19.92
C TRP A 194 8.01 -7.55 19.83
N ILE A 195 6.87 -7.14 19.25
CA ILE A 195 5.70 -8.01 19.09
C ILE A 195 5.96 -9.07 18.01
N MET A 196 6.75 -8.75 16.98
CA MET A 196 6.97 -9.64 15.84
C MET A 196 7.93 -10.81 16.09
N GLY A 197 8.51 -10.93 17.28
CA GLY A 197 9.35 -12.08 17.66
C GLY A 197 10.83 -11.75 17.87
N LYS A 198 11.23 -10.48 17.71
CA LYS A 198 12.59 -9.98 17.99
C LYS A 198 13.70 -10.74 17.26
N ASP A 199 13.45 -11.11 16.01
CA ASP A 199 14.43 -11.78 15.16
C ASP A 199 14.77 -10.95 13.91
N TYR A 200 15.66 -11.48 13.08
CA TYR A 200 16.07 -10.83 11.83
C TYR A 200 14.87 -10.49 10.94
N GLU A 201 13.94 -11.42 10.76
CA GLU A 201 12.76 -11.19 9.94
C GLU A 201 11.87 -10.10 10.55
N SER A 202 11.76 -10.01 11.88
CA SER A 202 11.06 -8.93 12.58
C SER A 202 11.67 -7.57 12.29
N ALA A 203 13.01 -7.47 12.16
CA ALA A 203 13.67 -6.21 11.79
C ALA A 203 13.42 -5.84 10.32
N VAL A 204 13.36 -6.82 9.43
CA VAL A 204 12.94 -6.62 8.03
C VAL A 204 11.47 -6.18 7.97
N MET A 205 10.60 -6.80 8.76
CA MET A 205 9.19 -6.45 8.86
C MET A 205 8.99 -5.04 9.44
N ALA A 206 9.77 -4.64 10.44
CA ALA A 206 9.76 -3.27 10.97
C ALA A 206 10.10 -2.23 9.89
N SER A 207 11.11 -2.52 9.05
CA SER A 207 11.45 -1.68 7.90
C SER A 207 10.33 -1.62 6.85
N GLY A 208 9.71 -2.77 6.56
CA GLY A 208 8.54 -2.87 5.70
C GLY A 208 7.35 -2.09 6.26
N PHE A 209 7.11 -2.17 7.56
CA PHE A 209 6.05 -1.46 8.27
C PHE A 209 6.19 0.05 8.11
N ILE A 210 7.39 0.62 8.28
CA ILE A 210 7.63 2.05 8.03
C ILE A 210 7.33 2.41 6.59
N GLY A 211 7.82 1.60 5.64
CA GLY A 211 7.59 1.82 4.21
C GLY A 211 6.10 1.80 3.87
N PHE A 212 5.34 0.93 4.51
CA PHE A 212 3.90 0.81 4.33
C PHE A 212 3.13 1.97 4.97
N VAL A 213 3.33 2.21 6.27
CA VAL A 213 2.56 3.16 7.08
C VAL A 213 2.78 4.60 6.66
N LEU A 214 4.01 4.96 6.30
CA LEU A 214 4.28 6.30 5.76
C LEU A 214 3.99 6.37 4.26
N GLY A 215 4.31 5.31 3.51
CA GLY A 215 4.27 5.35 2.06
C GLY A 215 3.20 4.46 1.44
N THR A 216 3.67 3.38 0.81
CA THR A 216 2.85 2.45 0.02
C THR A 216 3.39 1.03 0.18
N THR A 217 2.62 0.06 -0.30
CA THR A 217 3.10 -1.34 -0.43
C THR A 217 4.40 -1.42 -1.24
N ALA A 218 4.57 -0.61 -2.28
CA ALA A 218 5.80 -0.59 -3.08
C ALA A 218 7.00 -0.13 -2.24
N ASN A 219 6.85 0.91 -1.42
CA ASN A 219 7.88 1.37 -0.48
C ASN A 219 8.24 0.29 0.55
N ALA A 220 7.23 -0.39 1.10
CA ALA A 220 7.44 -1.49 2.05
C ALA A 220 8.31 -2.59 1.43
N VAL A 221 7.93 -3.05 0.23
CA VAL A 221 8.64 -4.09 -0.50
C VAL A 221 10.06 -3.63 -0.89
N ALA A 222 10.24 -2.39 -1.35
CA ALA A 222 11.55 -1.83 -1.68
C ALA A 222 12.49 -1.77 -0.46
N ASN A 223 11.98 -1.34 0.70
CA ASN A 223 12.72 -1.32 1.96
C ASN A 223 13.16 -2.73 2.37
N MET A 224 12.24 -3.69 2.35
CA MET A 224 12.53 -5.08 2.69
C MET A 224 13.53 -5.70 1.71
N ARG A 225 13.39 -5.47 0.40
CA ARG A 225 14.34 -5.93 -0.64
C ARG A 225 15.75 -5.37 -0.41
N THR A 226 15.84 -4.10 -0.01
CA THR A 226 17.13 -3.48 0.30
C THR A 226 17.83 -4.17 1.47
N LEU A 227 17.11 -4.54 2.52
CA LEU A 227 17.68 -5.27 3.66
C LEU A 227 18.04 -6.70 3.30
N VAL A 228 17.14 -7.39 2.61
CA VAL A 228 17.30 -8.80 2.29
C VAL A 228 18.42 -9.04 1.28
N SER A 229 18.62 -8.13 0.31
CA SER A 229 19.75 -8.18 -0.62
C SER A 229 21.12 -8.05 0.05
N LYS A 230 21.16 -7.46 1.26
CA LYS A 230 22.39 -7.21 2.02
C LYS A 230 22.61 -8.17 3.18
N TYR A 231 21.55 -8.62 3.84
CA TYR A 231 21.62 -9.33 5.12
C TYR A 231 21.05 -10.76 5.11
N GLY A 232 20.45 -11.22 4.00
CA GLY A 232 19.90 -12.57 3.86
C GLY A 232 18.38 -12.61 3.69
N ALA A 233 17.83 -13.79 3.35
CA ALA A 233 16.41 -13.94 3.07
C ALA A 233 15.52 -13.73 4.31
N ALA A 234 14.31 -13.19 4.10
CA ALA A 234 13.27 -13.02 5.12
C ALA A 234 11.88 -13.39 4.55
N PRO A 235 11.62 -14.67 4.26
CA PRO A 235 10.41 -15.11 3.56
C PRO A 235 9.12 -14.78 4.32
N ARG A 236 9.10 -14.84 5.66
CA ARG A 236 7.91 -14.52 6.45
C ARG A 236 7.56 -13.04 6.32
N ALA A 237 8.58 -12.17 6.26
CA ALA A 237 8.36 -10.74 6.08
C ALA A 237 7.62 -10.41 4.78
N PHE A 238 7.99 -11.07 3.69
CA PHE A 238 7.38 -10.90 2.37
C PHE A 238 5.98 -11.52 2.24
N LEU A 239 5.60 -12.42 3.15
CA LEU A 239 4.23 -12.94 3.22
C LEU A 239 3.34 -12.06 4.10
N ILE A 240 3.80 -11.70 5.29
CA ILE A 240 2.99 -11.03 6.31
C ILE A 240 2.74 -9.57 5.94
N VAL A 241 3.80 -8.81 5.62
CA VAL A 241 3.69 -7.35 5.46
C VAL A 241 2.78 -6.97 4.29
N PRO A 242 2.91 -7.55 3.08
CA PRO A 242 2.01 -7.22 1.99
C PRO A 242 0.58 -7.68 2.25
N MET A 243 0.35 -8.84 2.88
CA MET A 243 -1.00 -9.33 3.15
C MET A 243 -1.76 -8.44 4.13
N VAL A 244 -1.10 -8.05 5.23
CA VAL A 244 -1.71 -7.16 6.23
C VAL A 244 -1.86 -5.74 5.69
N GLY A 245 -0.82 -5.23 5.01
CA GLY A 245 -0.83 -3.89 4.45
C GLY A 245 -1.81 -3.73 3.30
N ALA A 246 -1.90 -4.67 2.36
CA ALA A 246 -2.72 -4.49 1.18
C ALA A 246 -4.22 -4.70 1.42
N PHE A 247 -4.62 -5.55 2.38
CA PHE A 247 -6.03 -5.94 2.56
C PHE A 247 -6.60 -5.55 3.92
N PHE A 248 -5.98 -6.01 5.01
CA PHE A 248 -6.57 -5.82 6.34
C PHE A 248 -6.58 -4.36 6.80
N ILE A 249 -5.63 -3.55 6.33
CA ILE A 249 -5.57 -2.15 6.73
C ILE A 249 -6.78 -1.35 6.26
N ASP A 250 -7.38 -1.70 5.12
CA ASP A 250 -8.48 -0.89 4.56
C ASP A 250 -9.71 -0.95 5.46
N PHE A 251 -10.00 -2.11 6.04
CA PHE A 251 -11.05 -2.26 7.04
C PHE A 251 -10.72 -1.48 8.32
N ALA A 252 -9.48 -1.57 8.80
CA ALA A 252 -9.05 -0.84 10.00
C ALA A 252 -9.15 0.67 9.80
N ASN A 253 -8.63 1.18 8.68
CA ASN A 253 -8.71 2.58 8.30
C ASN A 253 -10.16 3.05 8.22
N SER A 254 -11.04 2.27 7.60
CA SER A 254 -12.46 2.63 7.48
C SER A 254 -13.13 2.79 8.84
N ILE A 255 -12.88 1.85 9.76
CA ILE A 255 -13.44 1.88 11.12
C ILE A 255 -12.87 3.06 11.90
N ILE A 256 -11.55 3.24 11.89
CA ILE A 256 -10.86 4.27 12.67
C ILE A 256 -11.22 5.67 12.17
N ILE A 257 -11.16 5.90 10.85
CA ILE A 257 -11.46 7.22 10.25
C ILE A 257 -12.93 7.59 10.49
N THR A 258 -13.85 6.66 10.24
CA THR A 258 -15.28 6.89 10.51
C THR A 258 -15.51 7.16 12.00
N GLY A 259 -14.84 6.41 12.88
CA GLY A 259 -14.91 6.62 14.33
C GLY A 259 -14.49 8.03 14.74
N PHE A 260 -13.36 8.51 14.23
CA PHE A 260 -12.90 9.89 14.48
C PHE A 260 -13.83 10.94 13.88
N LEU A 261 -14.34 10.73 12.66
CA LEU A 261 -15.31 11.63 12.03
C LEU A 261 -16.59 11.77 12.84
N ASN A 262 -17.10 10.67 13.40
CA ASN A 262 -18.29 10.69 14.23
C ASN A 262 -18.04 11.29 15.62
N TRP A 263 -16.82 11.15 16.15
CA TRP A 263 -16.46 11.73 17.44
C TRP A 263 -16.21 13.25 17.37
N LEU A 264 -15.75 13.76 16.22
CA LEU A 264 -15.46 15.18 15.99
C LEU A 264 -16.67 15.98 15.46
N LYS A 265 -17.78 15.31 15.13
CA LYS A 265 -19.09 15.95 14.86
C LYS A 265 -19.76 16.39 16.15
#